data_AF-A0A5M3Z2L0-F1
#
_entry.id   AF-A0A5M3Z2L0-F1
#
_cell.length_a   1.000
_cell.length_b   1.000
_cell.length_c   1.000
_cell.angle_alpha   90.00
_cell.angle_beta   90.00
_cell.angle_gamma   90.00
#
_symmetry.space_group_name_H-M   'P 1'
#
loop_
_entity.id
_entity.type
_entity.pdbx_description
1 polymer ?
#
loop_
_entity_poly.entity_id
_entity_poly.type
_entity_poly.pdbx_seq_one_letter_code
_entity_poly.pdbx_strand_id
1 'polypeptide(L)'
;MNENQAVQYLESLIGQTLRIHASDTRIFVGNFKWNKAATRTISSKEKTPRQQYETTANPRLIKARNIILGSTYEYRYPTPSAVRDAAADAAKDPESPAGAPPNNVQVNMTSRFIGLVVIPGQHITKIELEETPQQARVRDALRKS
;
A
#
# COMPACT_ATOMS: atom_id res chain seq x y z
N MET A 1 -8.10 -16.75 10.16
CA MET A 1 -7.70 -17.22 8.81
C MET A 1 -6.51 -18.14 9.00
N ASN A 2 -6.56 -19.38 8.52
CA ASN A 2 -5.39 -20.26 8.60
C ASN A 2 -4.37 -19.92 7.50
N GLU A 3 -3.13 -20.43 7.60
CA GLU A 3 -2.06 -20.06 6.67
C GLU A 3 -2.40 -20.39 5.20
N ASN A 4 -3.02 -21.55 4.95
CA ASN A 4 -3.38 -21.97 3.60
C ASN A 4 -4.44 -21.06 2.96
N GLN A 5 -5.45 -20.67 3.74
CA GLN A 5 -6.46 -19.70 3.31
C GLN A 5 -5.83 -18.33 3.03
N ALA A 6 -4.90 -17.89 3.88
CA ALA A 6 -4.20 -16.63 3.68
C ALA A 6 -3.34 -16.64 2.41
N VAL A 7 -2.66 -17.75 2.12
CA VAL A 7 -1.88 -17.92 0.88
C VAL A 7 -2.80 -17.89 -0.35
N GLN A 8 -3.91 -18.62 -0.34
CA GLN A 8 -4.87 -18.60 -1.45
C GLN A 8 -5.47 -17.21 -1.67
N TYR A 9 -5.76 -16.49 -0.59
CA TYR A 9 -6.23 -15.12 -0.67
C TYR A 9 -5.18 -14.17 -1.26
N LEU A 10 -3.91 -14.27 -0.84
CA LEU A 10 -2.84 -13.48 -1.44
C LEU A 10 -2.63 -13.84 -2.92
N GLU A 11 -2.73 -15.12 -3.28
CA GLU A 11 -2.64 -15.58 -4.68
C GLU A 11 -3.76 -14.97 -5.54
N SER A 12 -4.98 -14.78 -5.01
CA SER A 12 -6.08 -14.15 -5.74
C SER A 12 -5.90 -12.65 -5.98
N LEU A 13 -5.01 -12.00 -5.22
CA LEU A 13 -4.67 -10.58 -5.39
C LEU A 13 -3.57 -10.36 -6.42
N ILE A 14 -2.93 -11.41 -6.95
CA ILE A 14 -1.84 -11.26 -7.93
C ILE A 14 -2.35 -10.53 -9.18
N GLY A 15 -1.59 -9.53 -9.63
CA GLY A 15 -1.94 -8.69 -10.77
C GLY A 15 -2.93 -7.56 -10.45
N GLN A 16 -3.57 -7.58 -9.28
CA GLN A 16 -4.42 -6.48 -8.83
C GLN A 16 -3.60 -5.28 -8.38
N THR A 17 -4.19 -4.09 -8.45
CA THR A 17 -3.55 -2.87 -7.92
C THR A 17 -3.76 -2.83 -6.41
N LEU A 18 -2.68 -2.70 -5.66
CA LEU A 18 -2.73 -2.51 -4.21
C LEU A 18 -2.24 -1.12 -3.85
N ARG A 19 -2.88 -0.54 -2.84
CA ARG A 19 -2.48 0.67 -2.15
C ARG A 19 -1.90 0.29 -0.80
N ILE A 20 -0.62 0.56 -0.61
CA ILE A 20 0.13 0.22 0.59
C ILE A 20 0.49 1.50 1.34
N HIS A 21 0.12 1.58 2.61
CA HIS A 21 0.58 2.64 3.49
C HIS A 21 1.82 2.16 4.26
N ALA A 22 2.86 2.99 4.27
CA ALA A 22 4.09 2.74 4.99
C ALA A 22 4.15 3.53 6.30
N SER A 23 5.02 3.09 7.21
CA SER A 23 5.24 3.71 8.52
C SER A 23 5.84 5.12 8.44
N ASP A 24 6.51 5.45 7.34
CA ASP A 24 7.11 6.77 7.09
C ASP A 24 6.17 7.74 6.36
N THR A 25 4.85 7.49 6.39
CA THR A 25 3.76 8.25 5.74
C THR A 25 3.68 8.13 4.22
N ARG A 26 4.57 7.37 3.57
CA ARG A 26 4.48 7.14 2.12
C ARG A 26 3.32 6.21 1.77
N ILE A 27 2.75 6.42 0.59
CA ILE A 27 1.76 5.52 0.01
C ILE A 27 2.33 4.98 -1.31
N PHE A 28 2.27 3.66 -1.49
CA PHE A 28 2.69 2.99 -2.71
C PHE A 28 1.48 2.38 -3.40
N VAL A 29 1.24 2.77 -4.65
CA VAL A 29 0.16 2.21 -5.47
C VAL A 29 0.78 1.48 -6.65
N GLY A 30 0.51 0.18 -6.79
CA GLY A 30 1.08 -0.61 -7.87
C GLY A 30 0.52 -2.03 -7.94
N ASN A 31 0.92 -2.75 -8.98
CA ASN A 31 0.39 -4.08 -9.28
C ASN A 31 1.06 -5.11 -8.37
N PHE A 32 0.26 -5.84 -7.61
CA PHE A 32 0.77 -6.86 -6.71
C PHE A 32 1.44 -8.00 -7.48
N LYS A 33 2.69 -8.23 -7.13
CA LYS A 33 3.48 -9.36 -7.60
C LYS A 33 3.88 -10.17 -6.37
N TRP A 34 3.57 -11.45 -6.40
CA TRP A 34 3.99 -12.37 -5.34
C TRP A 34 4.63 -13.59 -5.99
N ASN A 35 5.81 -13.98 -5.51
CA ASN A 35 6.44 -15.24 -5.89
C ASN A 35 6.56 -16.12 -4.65
N LYS A 36 5.80 -17.21 -4.63
CA LYS A 36 5.83 -18.25 -3.59
C LYS A 36 7.25 -18.79 -3.35
N ALA A 37 8.09 -18.88 -4.39
CA ALA A 37 9.47 -19.33 -4.31
C ALA A 37 10.43 -18.30 -3.68
N ALA A 38 10.18 -17.00 -3.87
CA ALA A 38 11.07 -15.94 -3.36
C ALA A 38 11.09 -15.92 -1.82
N THR A 39 9.99 -16.31 -1.17
CA THR A 39 9.86 -16.36 0.30
C THR A 39 10.75 -17.42 0.95
N ARG A 40 11.15 -18.48 0.23
CA ARG A 40 11.98 -19.56 0.77
C ARG A 40 13.48 -19.26 0.69
N THR A 41 13.89 -18.42 -0.28
CA THR A 41 15.30 -18.14 -0.55
C THR A 41 15.89 -17.10 0.40
N ILE A 42 15.10 -16.13 0.88
CA ILE A 42 15.60 -15.07 1.79
C ILE A 42 15.78 -15.55 3.24
N SER A 43 15.29 -16.76 3.57
CA SER A 43 15.44 -17.37 4.91
C SER A 43 16.52 -18.46 4.97
N SER A 44 17.27 -18.72 3.89
CA SER A 44 18.14 -19.91 3.81
C SER A 44 19.52 -19.66 3.19
N LYS A 45 20.16 -18.54 3.52
CA LYS A 45 21.59 -18.34 3.23
C LYS A 45 22.44 -18.25 4.49
N GLU A 46 22.33 -19.26 5.35
CA GLU A 46 23.46 -19.71 6.19
C GLU A 46 23.20 -21.17 6.58
N LYS A 47 23.96 -22.09 6.00
CA LYS A 47 23.92 -23.51 6.35
C LYS A 47 25.30 -23.90 6.86
N THR A 48 25.54 -23.61 8.14
CA THR A 48 26.63 -24.21 8.92
C THR A 48 26.05 -25.41 9.67
N PRO A 49 26.65 -26.61 9.62
CA PRO A 49 26.01 -27.81 10.15
C PRO A 49 26.30 -27.97 11.64
N ARG A 50 25.30 -27.67 12.48
CA ARG A 50 24.99 -28.24 13.81
C ARG A 50 24.36 -27.14 14.67
N GLN A 51 23.05 -27.18 14.78
CA GLN A 51 22.36 -27.05 16.07
C GLN A 51 20.88 -27.33 15.83
N GLN A 52 20.37 -28.27 16.60
CA GLN A 52 18.97 -28.66 16.65
C GLN A 52 18.27 -27.54 17.42
N TYR A 53 17.70 -26.56 16.74
CA TYR A 53 16.96 -25.47 17.38
C TYR A 53 15.51 -25.89 17.62
N GLU A 54 15.23 -26.09 18.90
CA GLU A 54 13.91 -26.19 19.50
C GLU A 54 13.10 -24.94 19.18
N THR A 55 11.93 -25.11 18.56
CA THR A 55 11.02 -24.02 18.19
C THR A 55 10.32 -23.49 19.44
N THR A 56 10.95 -22.60 20.19
CA THR A 56 10.24 -21.72 21.11
C THR A 56 9.73 -20.51 20.32
N ALA A 57 8.50 -20.61 19.82
CA ALA A 57 7.83 -19.54 19.11
C ALA A 57 7.74 -18.30 20.00
N ASN A 58 8.53 -17.27 19.66
CA ASN A 58 8.44 -15.97 20.30
C ASN A 58 7.17 -15.25 19.80
N PRO A 59 6.19 -14.93 20.65
CA PRO A 59 4.87 -14.45 20.24
C PRO A 59 4.84 -13.00 19.70
N ARG A 60 5.99 -12.32 19.59
CA ARG A 60 6.09 -10.99 18.97
C ARG A 60 6.43 -11.05 17.48
N LEU A 61 5.39 -11.16 16.68
CA LEU A 61 5.35 -10.51 15.37
C LEU A 61 6.13 -11.25 14.28
N ILE A 62 5.46 -12.27 13.76
CA ILE A 62 5.46 -12.64 12.35
C ILE A 62 5.75 -11.38 11.52
N LYS A 63 6.99 -11.19 11.07
CA LYS A 63 7.32 -10.16 10.07
C LYS A 63 6.31 -10.34 8.95
N ALA A 64 5.48 -9.33 8.70
CA ALA A 64 4.65 -9.36 7.52
C ALA A 64 5.55 -9.69 6.32
N ARG A 65 5.09 -10.58 5.45
CA ARG A 65 5.88 -11.00 4.29
C ARG A 65 6.17 -9.76 3.44
N ASN A 66 7.38 -9.66 2.90
CA ASN A 66 7.72 -8.57 1.99
C ASN A 66 6.77 -8.60 0.79
N ILE A 67 6.30 -7.43 0.38
CA ILE A 67 5.40 -7.29 -0.77
C ILE A 67 6.19 -6.75 -1.95
N ILE A 68 5.95 -7.30 -3.13
CA ILE A 68 6.52 -6.80 -4.37
C ILE A 68 5.40 -6.11 -5.14
N LEU A 69 5.63 -4.86 -5.55
CA LEU A 69 4.73 -4.13 -6.43
C LEU A 69 5.46 -3.82 -7.74
N GLY A 70 4.79 -4.04 -8.87
CA GLY A 70 5.23 -3.58 -10.18
C GLY A 70 4.51 -2.30 -10.60
N SER A 71 5.08 -1.57 -11.56
CA SER A 71 4.50 -0.34 -12.12
C SER A 71 4.03 0.64 -11.04
N THR A 72 4.84 0.82 -10.01
CA THR A 72 4.44 1.48 -8.77
C THR A 72 4.66 2.99 -8.81
N TYR A 73 3.73 3.71 -8.20
CA TYR A 73 3.85 5.13 -7.88
C TYR A 73 4.01 5.31 -6.37
N GLU A 74 4.97 6.15 -5.97
CA GLU A 74 5.12 6.68 -4.62
C GLU A 74 4.30 7.97 -4.50
N TYR A 75 3.43 8.06 -3.51
CA TYR A 75 2.72 9.29 -3.14
C TYR A 75 3.22 9.78 -1.79
N ARG A 76 3.47 11.09 -1.72
CA ARG A 76 3.87 11.79 -0.50
C ARG A 76 2.81 12.81 -0.12
N TYR A 77 2.53 12.89 1.17
CA TYR A 77 1.68 13.93 1.69
C TYR A 77 2.25 15.31 1.36
N PRO A 78 1.40 16.28 1.00
CA PRO A 78 1.82 17.66 0.83
C PRO A 78 2.44 18.16 2.12
N THR A 79 3.40 19.08 2.00
CA THR A 79 4.02 19.69 3.18
C THR A 79 2.97 20.49 3.96
N PRO A 80 3.13 20.67 5.28
CA PRO A 80 2.21 21.50 6.07
C PRO A 80 2.10 22.94 5.55
N SER A 81 3.14 23.48 4.88
CA SER A 81 3.06 24.77 4.20
C SER A 81 2.10 24.73 3.02
N ALA A 82 2.23 23.76 2.12
CA ALA A 82 1.36 23.63 0.95
C ALA A 82 -0.12 23.44 1.33
N VAL A 83 -0.39 22.76 2.45
CA VAL A 83 -1.76 22.63 2.98
C VAL A 83 -2.28 23.98 3.50
N ARG A 84 -1.44 24.77 4.19
CA ARG A 84 -1.82 26.11 4.68
C ARG A 84 -2.05 27.10 3.55
N ASP A 85 -1.20 27.09 2.53
CA ASP A 85 -1.32 27.98 1.37
C ASP A 85 -2.63 27.67 0.62
N ALA A 86 -2.91 26.38 0.38
CA ALA A 86 -4.18 25.95 -0.22
C ALA A 86 -5.41 26.31 0.63
N ALA A 87 -5.32 26.22 1.95
CA ALA A 87 -6.40 26.62 2.85
C ALA A 87 -6.63 28.14 2.84
N ALA A 88 -5.56 28.93 2.76
CA ALA A 88 -5.63 30.39 2.67
C ALA A 88 -6.20 30.86 1.32
N ASP A 89 -5.90 30.14 0.24
CA ASP A 89 -6.46 30.44 -1.08
C ASP A 89 -7.93 30.02 -1.17
N ALA A 90 -8.33 28.87 -0.62
CA ALA A 90 -9.73 28.47 -0.52
C ALA A 90 -10.58 29.45 0.33
N ALA A 91 -9.96 30.13 1.31
CA ALA A 91 -10.63 31.16 2.10
C ALA A 91 -10.82 32.50 1.35
N LYS A 92 -10.14 32.70 0.21
CA LYS A 92 -10.30 33.87 -0.67
C LYS A 92 -11.35 33.65 -1.77
N ASP A 93 -11.85 32.43 -1.93
CA ASP A 93 -12.88 32.15 -2.92
C ASP A 93 -14.17 32.94 -2.59
N PRO A 94 -14.67 33.77 -3.51
CA PRO A 94 -15.77 34.71 -3.25
C PRO A 94 -17.13 34.03 -3.01
N GLU A 95 -17.21 32.71 -3.20
CA GLU A 95 -18.40 31.88 -2.99
C GLU A 95 -18.48 31.28 -1.58
N SER A 96 -17.41 31.40 -0.79
CA SER A 96 -17.37 30.93 0.61
C SER A 96 -18.08 31.92 1.54
N PRO A 97 -19.02 31.49 2.40
CA PRO A 97 -19.72 32.38 3.32
C PRO A 97 -18.71 33.05 4.27
N ALA A 98 -18.77 34.38 4.36
CA ALA A 98 -17.84 35.19 5.14
C ALA A 98 -17.77 34.72 6.60
N GLY A 99 -16.61 34.21 7.01
CA GLY A 99 -16.33 33.80 8.39
C GLY A 99 -16.45 32.29 8.68
N ALA A 100 -16.79 31.45 7.71
CA ALA A 100 -16.75 30.00 7.88
C ALA A 100 -15.42 29.41 7.37
N PRO A 101 -14.79 28.46 8.09
CA PRO A 101 -13.64 27.73 7.54
C PRO A 101 -14.06 26.99 6.27
N PRO A 102 -13.21 26.92 5.22
CA PRO A 102 -13.52 26.14 4.03
C PRO A 102 -13.77 24.69 4.44
N ASN A 103 -14.97 24.18 4.14
CA ASN A 103 -15.41 22.86 4.57
C ASN A 103 -14.56 21.72 3.97
N ASN A 104 -13.87 21.99 2.87
CA ASN A 104 -13.05 21.01 2.17
C ASN A 104 -11.88 21.70 1.45
N VAL A 105 -10.65 21.45 1.89
CA VAL A 105 -9.44 21.97 1.24
C VAL A 105 -8.84 20.85 0.39
N GLN A 106 -8.87 21.02 -0.93
CA GLN A 106 -8.23 20.08 -1.85
C GLN A 106 -6.75 20.43 -1.98
N VAL A 107 -5.89 19.46 -1.68
CA VAL A 107 -4.44 19.62 -1.82
C VAL A 107 -3.91 18.44 -2.62
N ASN A 108 -3.20 18.73 -3.70
CA ASN A 108 -2.58 17.71 -4.53
C ASN A 108 -1.41 17.05 -3.79
N MET A 109 -1.41 15.71 -3.76
CA MET A 109 -0.25 14.94 -3.30
C MET A 109 0.87 14.96 -4.36
N THR A 110 2.12 14.86 -3.93
CA THR A 110 3.24 14.68 -4.87
C THR A 110 3.37 13.20 -5.21
N SER A 111 3.37 12.86 -6.51
CA SER A 111 3.54 11.48 -6.98
C SER A 111 4.83 11.31 -7.80
N ARG A 112 5.39 10.10 -7.76
CA ARG A 112 6.57 9.72 -8.57
C ARG A 112 6.48 8.27 -9.00
N PHE A 113 6.69 7.99 -10.28
CA PHE A 113 6.85 6.63 -10.77
C PHE A 113 8.19 6.03 -10.29
N ILE A 114 8.13 4.86 -9.66
CA ILE A 114 9.30 4.17 -9.07
C ILE A 114 9.50 2.74 -9.60
N GLY A 115 8.62 2.24 -10.48
CA GLY A 115 8.82 0.97 -11.18
C GLY A 115 8.53 -0.27 -10.34
N LEU A 116 9.51 -1.17 -10.20
CA LEU A 116 9.40 -2.42 -9.42
C LEU A 116 10.01 -2.21 -8.03
N VAL A 117 9.22 -2.42 -6.98
CA VAL A 117 9.66 -2.20 -5.60
C VAL A 117 9.35 -3.38 -4.69
N VAL A 118 10.21 -3.56 -3.69
CA VAL A 118 9.99 -4.49 -2.58
C VAL A 118 9.75 -3.64 -1.33
N ILE A 119 8.57 -3.79 -0.73
CA ILE A 119 8.19 -3.12 0.51
C ILE A 119 8.40 -4.12 1.65
N PRO A 120 9.33 -3.86 2.59
CA PRO A 120 9.53 -4.72 3.73
C PRO A 120 8.27 -4.75 4.60
N GLY A 121 7.78 -5.93 4.96
CA GLY A 121 6.49 -6.02 5.65
C GLY A 121 6.47 -5.33 7.02
N GLN A 122 7.63 -5.17 7.68
CA GLN A 122 7.76 -4.41 8.93
C GLN A 122 7.38 -2.93 8.82
N HIS A 123 7.39 -2.36 7.60
CA HIS A 123 7.02 -0.96 7.37
C HIS A 123 5.57 -0.82 6.89
N ILE A 124 4.87 -1.92 6.61
CA ILE A 124 3.50 -1.87 6.10
C ILE A 124 2.55 -1.64 7.27
N THR A 125 1.79 -0.54 7.21
CA THR A 125 0.79 -0.18 8.22
C THR A 125 -0.63 -0.47 7.76
N LYS A 126 -0.88 -0.45 6.44
CA LYS A 126 -2.21 -0.73 5.85
C LYS A 126 -2.06 -1.22 4.42
N ILE A 127 -2.95 -2.11 4.00
CA ILE A 127 -3.06 -2.60 2.63
C ILE A 127 -4.52 -2.44 2.21
N GLU A 128 -4.74 -1.82 1.04
CA GLU A 128 -6.05 -1.68 0.43
C GLU A 128 -5.99 -2.20 -1.01
N LEU A 129 -7.08 -2.83 -1.45
CA LEU A 129 -7.27 -3.19 -2.85
C LEU A 129 -7.76 -1.95 -3.60
N GLU A 130 -7.02 -1.53 -4.61
CA GLU A 130 -7.41 -0.41 -5.47
C GLU A 130 -8.06 -0.96 -6.74
N GLU A 131 -9.36 -0.70 -6.91
CA GLU A 131 -10.05 -0.99 -8.17
C GLU A 131 -9.62 0.05 -9.20
N THR A 132 -9.00 -0.40 -10.30
CA THR A 132 -8.74 0.50 -11.42
C THR A 132 -10.07 0.98 -12.04
N PRO A 133 -10.14 2.19 -12.61
CA PRO A 133 -11.34 2.66 -13.28
C PRO A 133 -11.81 1.73 -14.41
N GLN A 134 -10.89 1.03 -15.08
CA GLN A 134 -11.26 0.00 -16.07
C GLN A 134 -11.93 -1.21 -15.42
N GLN A 135 -11.41 -1.69 -14.28
CA GLN A 135 -12.01 -2.81 -13.54
C GLN A 135 -13.40 -2.44 -12.99
N ALA A 136 -13.56 -1.22 -12.47
CA ALA A 136 -14.85 -0.72 -12.04
C ALA A 136 -15.87 -0.70 -13.20
N ARG A 137 -15.47 -0.20 -14.38
CA ARG A 137 -16.32 -0.18 -15.59
C ARG A 137 -16.74 -1.58 -16.04
N VAL A 138 -15.81 -2.55 -16.05
CA VAL A 138 -16.12 -3.94 -16.43
C VAL A 138 -17.10 -4.56 -15.43
N ARG A 139 -16.88 -4.35 -14.13
CA ARG A 139 -17.78 -4.84 -13.07
C ARG A 139 -19.18 -4.23 -13.18
N ASP A 140 -19.26 -2.94 -13.42
CA ASP A 140 -20.54 -2.23 -13.55
C ASP A 140 -21.30 -2.66 -14.81
N ALA A 141 -20.59 -2.99 -15.90
CA ALA A 141 -21.19 -3.58 -17.10
C ALA A 141 -21.73 -5.00 -16.82
N LEU A 142 -20.99 -5.82 -16.07
CA LEU A 142 -21.41 -7.19 -15.71
C LEU A 142 -22.63 -7.22 -14.77
N ARG A 143 -22.81 -6.20 -13.92
CA ARG A 143 -23.96 -6.06 -13.01
C ARG A 143 -25.25 -5.60 -13.70
N LYS A 144 -25.16 -5.05 -14.91
CA LYS A 144 -26.32 -4.60 -15.71
C LYS A 144 -26.83 -5.66 -16.69
N SER A 145 -26.15 -6.81 -16.75
CA SER A 145 -26.54 -8.01 -17.51
C SER A 145 -27.30 -8.98 -16.62
#